data_AF-A0A1D2M1N7-F1
#
_entry.id   AF-A0A1D2M1N7-F1
#
_cell.length_a   1.000
_cell.length_b   1.000
_cell.length_c   1.000
_cell.angle_alpha   90.00
_cell.angle_beta   90.00
_cell.angle_gamma   90.00
#
_symmetry.space_group_name_H-M   'P 1'
#
loop_
_entity.id
_entity.type
_entity.pdbx_description
1 polymer ?
#
loop_
_entity_poly.entity_id
_entity_poly.type
_entity_poly.pdbx_seq_one_letter_code
_entity_poly.pdbx_strand_id
1 'polypeptide(L)'
;PDWSKQYPDRTELLEYIRNVAKKYDLFENVKFQHRVNTLRWDEGEGKWHVTVLNMNTELERTLKFDVNISSRSFKSSKLPAQFENFKGPKLHTANWNSEVNLENKVVAVIGTGASALQVIPEIVDKVKELIVYQRRPPWIIPKDQFEYPTWLQQAFQKVP
;
A
#
# COMPACT_ATOMS: atom_id res chain seq x y z
N PRO A 1 21.23 -2.44 1.80
CA PRO A 1 20.32 -1.42 1.25
C PRO A 1 20.69 -0.08 1.88
N ASP A 2 20.69 0.98 1.07
CA ASP A 2 21.26 2.27 1.47
C ASP A 2 20.18 3.14 2.11
N TRP A 3 19.67 2.68 3.25
CA TRP A 3 18.57 3.35 3.92
C TRP A 3 19.03 4.71 4.49
N SER A 4 18.26 5.76 4.20
CA SER A 4 18.46 7.12 4.70
C SER A 4 18.15 7.25 6.20
N LYS A 5 17.24 6.41 6.69
CA LYS A 5 16.73 6.43 8.07
C LYS A 5 16.28 5.06 8.52
N GLN A 6 16.17 4.88 9.84
CA GLN A 6 15.81 3.60 10.47
C GLN A 6 14.46 3.06 9.97
N TYR A 7 13.48 3.95 9.79
CA TYR A 7 12.19 3.62 9.20
C TYR A 7 12.02 4.34 7.86
N PRO A 8 12.44 3.73 6.74
CA PRO A 8 12.39 4.35 5.43
C PRO A 8 10.95 4.71 5.04
N ASP A 9 10.81 5.76 4.25
CA ASP A 9 9.49 6.16 3.78
C ASP A 9 9.00 5.29 2.60
N ARG A 10 7.77 5.55 2.17
CA ARG A 10 7.13 4.83 1.07
C ARG A 10 7.96 4.88 -0.21
N THR A 11 8.56 6.03 -0.53
CA THR A 11 9.28 6.24 -1.80
C THR A 11 10.53 5.39 -1.83
N GLU A 12 11.31 5.47 -0.74
CA GLU A 12 12.55 4.71 -0.58
C GLU A 12 12.30 3.19 -0.56
N LEU A 13 11.27 2.75 0.18
CA LEU A 13 10.88 1.35 0.23
C LEU A 13 10.40 0.82 -1.13
N LEU A 14 9.62 1.61 -1.86
CA LEU A 14 9.15 1.25 -3.21
C LEU A 14 10.31 1.15 -4.19
N GLU A 15 11.27 2.07 -4.12
CA GLU A 15 12.47 2.05 -4.94
C GLU A 15 13.31 0.80 -4.63
N TYR A 16 13.52 0.49 -3.35
CA TYR A 16 14.20 -0.73 -2.94
C TYR A 16 13.54 -1.99 -3.54
N ILE A 17 12.21 -2.14 -3.41
CA ILE A 17 11.49 -3.30 -3.97
C ILE A 17 11.66 -3.37 -5.49
N ARG A 18 11.57 -2.23 -6.19
CA ARG A 18 11.80 -2.16 -7.64
C ARG A 18 13.23 -2.56 -8.01
N ASN A 19 14.23 -2.10 -7.25
CA ASN A 19 15.63 -2.41 -7.50
C ASN A 19 15.93 -3.90 -7.25
N VAL A 20 15.31 -4.52 -6.23
CA VAL A 20 15.37 -5.97 -6.04
C VAL A 20 14.74 -6.71 -7.23
N ALA A 21 13.56 -6.29 -7.68
CA ALA A 21 12.90 -6.90 -8.82
C ALA A 21 13.70 -6.75 -10.13
N LYS A 22 14.40 -5.62 -10.34
CA LYS A 22 15.32 -5.43 -11.46
C LYS A 22 16.56 -6.31 -11.35
N LYS A 23 17.18 -6.38 -10.16
CA LYS A 23 18.41 -7.15 -9.91
C LYS A 23 18.26 -8.64 -10.26
N TYR A 24 17.06 -9.18 -10.09
CA TYR A 24 16.76 -10.59 -10.34
C TYR A 24 15.84 -10.80 -11.55
N ASP A 25 15.72 -9.81 -12.44
CA ASP A 25 14.94 -9.89 -13.70
C ASP A 25 13.49 -10.37 -13.52
N LEU A 26 12.87 -10.02 -12.39
CA LEU A 26 11.54 -10.53 -12.03
C LEU A 26 10.42 -9.92 -12.87
N PHE A 27 10.63 -8.73 -13.46
CA PHE A 27 9.60 -8.03 -14.23
C PHE A 27 9.11 -8.81 -15.45
N GLU A 28 9.97 -9.65 -16.05
CA GLU A 28 9.60 -10.49 -17.20
C GLU A 28 8.59 -11.57 -16.84
N ASN A 29 8.61 -12.00 -15.58
CA ASN A 29 7.76 -13.06 -15.03
C ASN A 29 6.49 -12.52 -14.34
N VAL A 30 6.26 -11.20 -14.37
CA VAL A 30 5.11 -10.57 -13.71
C VAL A 30 4.15 -9.96 -14.74
N LYS A 31 2.87 -10.31 -14.60
CA LYS A 31 1.78 -9.67 -15.35
C LYS A 31 1.07 -8.64 -14.46
N PHE A 32 1.44 -7.37 -14.60
CA PHE A 32 0.72 -6.25 -14.00
C PHE A 32 -0.61 -6.00 -14.71
N GLN A 33 -1.54 -5.26 -14.09
CA GLN A 33 -2.89 -5.04 -14.64
C GLN A 33 -3.65 -6.33 -14.94
N HIS A 34 -3.36 -7.40 -14.19
CA HIS A 34 -4.07 -8.68 -14.26
C HIS A 34 -4.66 -8.99 -12.89
N ARG A 35 -5.98 -9.10 -12.81
CA ARG A 35 -6.70 -9.42 -11.58
C ARG A 35 -7.11 -10.88 -11.59
N VAL A 36 -6.69 -11.63 -10.57
CA VAL A 36 -7.20 -12.98 -10.32
C VAL A 36 -8.61 -12.85 -9.75
N ASN A 37 -9.61 -13.35 -10.48
CA ASN A 37 -11.01 -13.36 -10.06
C ASN A 37 -11.36 -14.65 -9.30
N THR A 38 -10.83 -15.79 -9.77
CA THR A 38 -11.12 -17.11 -9.20
C THR A 38 -9.85 -17.95 -9.08
N LEU A 39 -9.75 -18.68 -7.98
CA LEU A 39 -8.74 -19.70 -7.72
C LEU A 39 -9.48 -20.97 -7.29
N ARG A 40 -9.46 -22.01 -8.12
CA ARG A 40 -10.14 -23.28 -7.85
C ARG A 40 -9.17 -24.44 -7.99
N TRP A 41 -9.11 -25.31 -6.99
CA TRP A 41 -8.39 -26.58 -7.10
C TRP A 41 -9.25 -27.59 -7.86
N ASP A 42 -8.65 -28.27 -8.83
CA ASP A 42 -9.23 -29.42 -9.53
C ASP A 42 -8.54 -30.69 -9.04
N GLU A 43 -9.26 -31.52 -8.29
CA GLU A 43 -8.73 -32.77 -7.74
C GLU A 43 -8.44 -33.83 -8.81
N GLY A 44 -9.21 -33.84 -9.90
CA GLY A 44 -9.04 -34.81 -10.98
C GLY A 44 -7.77 -34.56 -11.77
N GLU A 45 -7.41 -33.29 -11.95
CA GLU A 45 -6.18 -32.89 -12.65
C GLU A 45 -5.00 -32.63 -11.71
N GLY A 46 -5.25 -32.48 -10.41
CA GLY A 46 -4.22 -32.06 -9.44
C GLY A 46 -3.64 -30.67 -9.73
N LYS A 47 -4.47 -29.73 -10.21
CA LYS A 47 -4.03 -28.39 -10.63
C LYS A 47 -4.96 -27.28 -10.13
N TRP A 48 -4.39 -26.09 -9.96
CA TRP A 48 -5.15 -24.85 -9.75
C TRP A 48 -5.63 -24.29 -11.08
N HIS A 49 -6.94 -24.16 -11.24
CA HIS A 49 -7.58 -23.39 -12.31
C HIS A 49 -7.76 -21.96 -11.82
N VAL A 50 -7.09 -21.03 -12.50
CA VAL A 50 -6.98 -19.63 -12.10
C VAL A 50 -7.57 -18.76 -13.19
N THR A 51 -8.70 -18.13 -12.89
CA THR A 51 -9.36 -17.21 -13.80
C THR A 51 -8.82 -15.81 -13.59
N VAL A 52 -8.22 -15.25 -14.64
CA VAL A 52 -7.52 -13.97 -14.63
C VAL A 52 -8.15 -13.03 -15.65
N LEU A 53 -8.47 -11.82 -15.20
CA LEU A 53 -8.94 -10.71 -16.03
C LEU A 53 -7.77 -9.77 -16.34
N ASN A 54 -7.48 -9.55 -17.62
CA ASN A 54 -6.61 -8.45 -18.04
C ASN A 54 -7.40 -7.14 -17.98
N MET A 55 -6.98 -6.22 -17.12
CA MET A 55 -7.70 -4.96 -16.87
C MET A 55 -7.58 -3.96 -18.01
N ASN A 56 -6.60 -4.11 -18.91
CA ASN A 56 -6.42 -3.22 -20.06
C ASN A 56 -7.29 -3.64 -21.25
N THR A 57 -7.50 -4.94 -21.43
CA THR A 57 -8.23 -5.50 -22.59
C THR A 57 -9.60 -6.05 -22.23
N GLU A 58 -9.95 -6.06 -20.93
CA GLU A 58 -11.16 -6.68 -20.37
C GLU A 58 -11.34 -8.16 -20.72
N LEU A 59 -10.26 -8.83 -21.11
CA LEU A 59 -10.30 -10.24 -21.51
C LEU A 59 -10.05 -11.13 -20.30
N GLU A 60 -10.96 -12.09 -20.09
CA GLU A 60 -10.83 -13.11 -19.06
C GLU A 60 -10.34 -14.43 -19.65
N ARG A 61 -9.39 -15.08 -18.94
CA ARG A 61 -8.88 -16.41 -19.30
C ARG A 61 -8.67 -17.26 -18.07
N THR A 62 -8.91 -18.56 -18.21
CA THR A 62 -8.57 -19.55 -17.17
C THR A 62 -7.24 -20.22 -17.54
N LEU A 63 -6.29 -20.16 -16.62
CA LEU A 63 -4.97 -20.76 -16.71
C LEU A 63 -4.83 -21.87 -15.67
N LYS A 64 -3.92 -22.81 -15.90
CA LYS A 64 -3.66 -23.94 -15.00
C LYS A 64 -2.28 -23.80 -14.37
N PHE A 65 -2.18 -24.01 -13.06
CA PHE A 65 -0.93 -23.92 -12.30
C PHE A 65 -0.79 -25.07 -11.31
N ASP A 66 0.43 -25.54 -11.10
CA ASP A 66 0.74 -26.56 -10.10
C ASP A 66 0.81 -25.99 -8.69
N VAL A 67 1.27 -24.75 -8.56
CA VAL A 67 1.50 -24.08 -7.28
C VAL A 67 0.79 -22.74 -7.26
N ASN A 68 0.17 -22.43 -6.12
CA ASN A 68 -0.38 -21.12 -5.81
C ASN A 68 0.30 -20.57 -4.55
N ILE A 69 0.94 -19.41 -4.68
CA ILE A 69 1.45 -18.63 -3.55
C ILE A 69 0.70 -17.30 -3.55
N SER A 70 -0.17 -17.12 -2.56
CA SER A 70 -0.93 -15.88 -2.42
C SER A 70 -0.42 -15.05 -1.24
N SER A 71 0.01 -13.83 -1.54
CA SER A 71 0.24 -12.83 -0.50
C SER A 71 -1.08 -12.16 -0.14
N ARG A 72 -1.36 -12.00 1.16
CA ARG A 72 -2.55 -11.26 1.60
C ARG A 72 -2.43 -9.80 1.18
N SER A 73 -3.28 -9.37 0.25
CA SER A 73 -3.45 -7.93 -0.02
C SER A 73 -4.14 -7.27 1.17
N PHE A 74 -3.68 -6.09 1.56
CA PHE A 74 -4.39 -5.27 2.54
C PHE A 74 -5.79 -4.96 2.00
N LYS A 75 -6.80 -5.07 2.88
CA LYS A 75 -8.23 -5.05 2.54
C LYS A 75 -8.60 -3.89 1.60
N SER A 76 -9.62 -4.15 0.79
CA SER A 76 -10.20 -3.23 -0.20
C SER A 76 -10.28 -1.79 0.29
N SER A 77 -9.86 -0.84 -0.54
CA SER A 77 -10.01 0.61 -0.33
C SER A 77 -11.46 1.11 -0.45
N LYS A 78 -12.45 0.26 -0.12
CA LYS A 78 -13.87 0.58 -0.25
C LYS A 78 -14.25 1.57 0.84
N LEU A 79 -14.77 2.71 0.40
CA LEU A 79 -15.41 3.68 1.28
C LEU A 79 -16.75 3.12 1.78
N PRO A 80 -17.16 3.41 3.02
CA PRO A 80 -18.48 3.02 3.51
C PRO A 80 -19.60 3.66 2.65
N ALA A 81 -20.59 2.87 2.26
CA ALA A 81 -21.70 3.30 1.39
C ALA A 81 -22.49 4.49 1.96
N GLN A 82 -22.49 4.66 3.29
CA GLN A 82 -23.12 5.78 3.97
C GLN A 82 -22.57 7.16 3.51
N PHE A 83 -21.38 7.20 2.91
CA PHE A 83 -20.76 8.43 2.40
C PHE A 83 -20.98 8.63 0.89
N GLU A 84 -21.81 7.84 0.22
CA GLU A 84 -22.08 8.02 -1.21
C GLU A 84 -22.62 9.41 -1.53
N ASN A 85 -23.54 9.91 -0.71
CA ASN A 85 -24.16 11.23 -0.88
C ASN A 85 -23.28 12.41 -0.46
N PHE A 86 -22.13 12.16 0.18
CA PHE A 86 -21.19 13.22 0.53
C PHE A 86 -20.60 13.84 -0.75
N LYS A 87 -20.77 15.16 -0.89
CA LYS A 87 -20.40 15.94 -2.08
C LYS A 87 -18.94 16.39 -2.09
N GLY A 88 -18.26 16.33 -0.94
CA GLY A 88 -16.84 16.65 -0.87
C GLY A 88 -15.92 15.52 -1.36
N PRO A 89 -14.62 15.78 -1.48
CA PRO A 89 -13.63 14.76 -1.81
C PRO A 89 -13.64 13.62 -0.79
N LYS A 90 -13.53 12.39 -1.28
CA LYS A 90 -13.43 11.18 -0.44
C LYS A 90 -12.13 10.47 -0.77
N LEU A 91 -11.32 10.24 0.26
CA LEU A 91 -10.01 9.61 0.15
C LEU A 91 -9.99 8.34 1.01
N HIS A 92 -9.41 7.28 0.49
CA HIS A 92 -9.02 6.11 1.28
C HIS A 92 -7.50 6.05 1.30
N THR A 93 -6.86 5.90 2.47
CA THR A 93 -5.39 5.99 2.61
C THR A 93 -4.63 4.97 1.76
N ALA A 94 -5.21 3.79 1.53
CA ALA A 94 -4.67 2.78 0.61
C ALA A 94 -4.75 3.15 -0.89
N ASN A 95 -5.58 4.13 -1.27
CA ASN A 95 -5.71 4.65 -2.63
C ASN A 95 -5.70 6.18 -2.58
N TRP A 96 -4.58 6.73 -2.12
CA TRP A 96 -4.42 8.17 -1.91
C TRP A 96 -4.41 8.93 -3.23
N ASN A 97 -5.24 9.97 -3.34
CA ASN A 97 -5.19 10.93 -4.44
C ASN A 97 -4.52 12.23 -3.96
N SER A 98 -3.30 12.48 -4.45
CA SER A 98 -2.51 13.68 -4.13
C SER A 98 -3.02 14.96 -4.79
N GLU A 99 -3.97 14.88 -5.72
CA GLU A 99 -4.57 16.05 -6.38
C GLU A 99 -5.59 16.76 -5.49
N VAL A 100 -6.05 16.11 -4.42
CA VAL A 100 -7.02 16.72 -3.50
C VAL A 100 -6.31 17.71 -2.58
N ASN A 101 -6.61 18.99 -2.76
CA ASN A 101 -6.11 20.04 -1.87
C ASN A 101 -6.85 20.03 -0.52
N LEU A 102 -6.10 19.81 0.56
CA LEU A 102 -6.58 19.79 1.94
C LEU A 102 -6.45 21.15 2.64
N GLU A 103 -5.75 22.11 2.04
CA GLU A 103 -5.49 23.42 2.65
C GLU A 103 -6.78 24.16 3.01
N ASN A 104 -6.84 24.67 4.23
CA ASN A 104 -7.96 25.43 4.76
C ASN A 104 -9.33 24.70 4.68
N LYS A 105 -9.34 23.37 4.54
CA LYS A 105 -10.56 22.54 4.55
C LYS A 105 -10.89 22.05 5.97
N VAL A 106 -12.17 21.76 6.20
CA VAL A 106 -12.60 20.93 7.34
C VAL A 106 -12.48 19.48 6.90
N VAL A 107 -11.64 18.70 7.57
CA VAL A 107 -11.31 17.33 7.17
C VAL A 107 -11.73 16.35 8.27
N ALA A 108 -12.51 15.34 7.89
CA ALA A 108 -12.88 14.23 8.75
C ALA A 108 -11.97 13.01 8.48
N VAL A 109 -11.29 12.52 9.51
CA VAL A 109 -10.51 11.27 9.46
C VAL A 109 -11.28 10.18 10.21
N ILE A 110 -11.58 9.09 9.51
CA ILE A 110 -12.35 7.98 10.05
C ILE A 110 -11.42 6.80 10.35
N GLY A 111 -11.32 6.46 11.62
CA GLY A 111 -10.42 5.43 12.13
C GLY A 111 -9.08 5.98 12.61
N THR A 112 -8.52 5.33 13.63
CA THR A 112 -7.28 5.76 14.29
C THR A 112 -6.20 4.67 14.26
N GLY A 113 -6.23 3.78 13.26
CA GLY A 113 -5.20 2.74 13.10
C GLY A 113 -3.86 3.28 12.59
N ALA A 114 -2.93 2.37 12.25
CA ALA A 114 -1.59 2.72 11.79
C ALA A 114 -1.55 3.75 10.63
N SER A 115 -2.48 3.66 9.67
CA SER A 115 -2.55 4.64 8.57
C SER A 115 -2.92 6.04 9.05
N ALA A 116 -3.82 6.16 10.04
CA ALA A 116 -4.20 7.46 10.58
C ALA A 116 -3.06 8.09 11.39
N LEU A 117 -2.31 7.28 12.15
CA LEU A 117 -1.11 7.73 12.87
C LEU A 117 -0.04 8.32 11.93
N GLN A 118 0.00 7.88 10.67
CA GLN A 118 0.91 8.42 9.66
C GLN A 118 0.33 9.64 8.95
N VAL A 119 -0.98 9.68 8.66
CA VAL A 119 -1.60 10.75 7.89
C VAL A 119 -1.93 11.98 8.73
N ILE A 120 -2.43 11.80 9.94
CA ILE A 120 -2.89 12.92 10.80
C ILE A 120 -1.78 13.93 11.05
N PRO A 121 -0.56 13.54 11.49
CA PRO A 121 0.52 14.50 11.73
C PRO A 121 0.91 15.29 10.48
N GLU A 122 0.80 14.69 9.30
CA GLU A 122 1.19 15.31 8.02
C GLU A 122 0.18 16.35 7.50
N ILE A 123 -1.06 16.35 8.02
CA ILE A 123 -2.14 17.21 7.52
C ILE A 123 -2.68 18.19 8.58
N VAL A 124 -2.44 17.94 9.87
CA VAL A 124 -3.07 18.69 10.97
C VAL A 124 -2.80 20.20 10.88
N ASP A 125 -1.59 20.61 10.48
CA ASP A 125 -1.21 22.02 10.34
C ASP A 125 -1.59 22.64 8.99
N LYS A 126 -2.14 21.84 8.05
CA LYS A 126 -2.52 22.29 6.70
C LYS A 126 -4.03 22.55 6.59
N VAL A 127 -4.83 21.82 7.37
CA VAL A 127 -6.30 21.91 7.33
C VAL A 127 -6.80 23.04 8.21
N LYS A 128 -8.02 23.53 7.95
CA LYS A 128 -8.69 24.51 8.83
C LYS A 128 -9.14 23.87 10.14
N GLU A 129 -9.66 22.65 10.05
CA GLU A 129 -10.15 21.89 11.19
C GLU A 129 -10.01 20.40 10.89
N LEU A 130 -9.54 19.62 11.86
CA LEU A 130 -9.39 18.17 11.75
C LEU A 130 -10.30 17.48 12.76
N ILE A 131 -11.28 16.73 12.26
CA ILE A 131 -12.23 15.96 13.07
C ILE A 131 -11.86 14.47 12.99
N VAL A 132 -11.49 13.87 14.13
CA VAL A 132 -11.05 12.47 14.19
C VAL A 132 -12.14 11.59 14.79
N TYR A 133 -12.68 10.66 13.99
CA TYR A 133 -13.66 9.67 14.43
C TYR A 133 -12.96 8.39 14.88
N GLN A 134 -12.81 8.24 16.19
CA GLN A 134 -12.20 7.07 16.83
C GLN A 134 -13.25 6.08 17.32
N ARG A 135 -13.12 4.81 16.93
CA ARG A 135 -13.95 3.72 17.47
C ARG A 135 -13.28 2.96 18.60
N ARG A 136 -12.02 2.56 18.41
CA ARG A 136 -11.20 1.89 19.43
C ARG A 136 -9.83 2.55 19.44
N PRO A 137 -9.37 3.11 20.58
CA PRO A 137 -8.04 3.70 20.66
C PRO A 137 -6.97 2.63 20.47
N PRO A 138 -5.98 2.84 19.58
CA PRO A 138 -4.79 2.00 19.55
C PRO A 138 -3.86 2.36 20.73
N TRP A 139 -2.98 1.42 21.07
CA TRP A 139 -1.78 1.73 21.85
C TRP A 139 -0.74 2.34 20.91
N ILE A 140 -0.07 3.40 21.36
CA ILE A 140 0.93 4.13 20.58
C ILE A 140 2.17 4.27 21.45
N ILE A 141 3.33 4.03 20.84
CA ILE A 141 4.64 4.33 21.41
C ILE A 141 5.32 5.40 20.55
N PRO A 142 6.21 6.23 21.12
CA PRO A 142 7.05 7.12 20.34
C PRO A 142 7.78 6.34 19.24
N LYS A 143 7.82 6.91 18.05
CA LYS A 143 8.61 6.40 16.93
C LYS A 143 9.84 7.27 16.80
N ASP A 144 10.90 6.90 17.51
CA ASP A 144 12.18 7.56 17.40
C ASP A 144 12.75 7.27 16.01
N GLN A 145 12.73 8.28 15.14
CA GLN A 145 13.29 8.19 13.80
C GLN A 145 14.76 8.60 13.86
N PHE A 146 15.64 7.69 13.49
CA PHE A 146 17.06 7.98 13.36
C PHE A 146 17.42 8.14 11.88
N GLU A 147 17.96 9.30 11.52
CA GLU A 147 18.53 9.55 10.19
C GLU A 147 19.99 9.11 10.17
N TYR A 148 20.34 8.22 9.24
CA TYR A 148 21.70 7.72 9.12
C TYR A 148 22.56 8.80 8.47
N PRO A 149 23.61 9.31 9.13
CA PRO A 149 24.55 10.21 8.47
C PRO A 149 25.32 9.47 7.38
N THR A 150 25.71 10.19 6.32
CA THR A 150 26.34 9.60 5.11
C THR A 150 27.55 8.73 5.42
N TRP A 151 28.37 9.10 6.41
CA TRP A 151 29.53 8.32 6.81
C TRP A 151 29.15 6.94 7.38
N LEU A 152 28.04 6.86 8.11
CA LEU A 152 27.55 5.62 8.72
C LEU A 152 26.94 4.69 7.65
N GLN A 153 26.23 5.27 6.68
CA GLN A 153 25.75 4.52 5.51
C GLN A 153 26.91 3.91 4.71
N GLN A 154 27.98 4.68 4.48
CA GLN A 154 29.18 4.18 3.79
C GLN A 154 29.92 3.10 4.58
N ALA A 155 29.93 3.19 5.92
CA ALA A 155 30.51 2.16 6.78
C ALA A 155 29.75 0.83 6.62
N PHE A 156 28.41 0.85 6.63
CA PHE A 156 27.59 -0.35 6.44
C PHE A 156 27.78 -1.03 5.07
N GLN A 157 28.20 -0.29 4.04
CA GLN A 157 28.48 -0.87 2.72
C GLN A 157 29.84 -1.56 2.64
N LYS A 158 30.82 -1.09 3.43
CA LYS A 158 32.23 -1.47 3.30
C LYS A 158 32.71 -2.44 4.36
N VAL A 159 32.02 -2.52 5.49
CA VAL A 159 32.36 -3.39 6.61
C VAL A 159 31.26 -4.43 6.76
N PRO A 160 31.54 -5.74 6.58
CA PRO A 160 30.57 -6.81 6.74
C PRO A 160 30.03 -6.94 8.17
#